data_AF-A0A971H6Z7-F1
#
_entry.id   AF-A0A971H6Z7-F1
#
_cell.length_a   1.000
_cell.length_b   1.000
_cell.length_c   1.000
_cell.angle_alpha   90.00
_cell.angle_beta   90.00
_cell.angle_gamma   90.00
#
_symmetry.space_group_name_H-M   'P 1'
#
loop_
_entity.id
_entity.type
_entity.pdbx_description
1 polymer ?
#
loop_
_entity_poly.entity_id
_entity_poly.type
_entity_poly.pdbx_seq_one_letter_code
_entity_poly.pdbx_strand_id
1 'polypeptide(L)'
;MAVYTFGALHIDPASNPAVLNTGTWDAQLVTHALSRCPVDRFSNEAITSLQGKISEELMVFIDSRGAKNGNDWYLCRLTDCQYFFISLGRIDDVTLAKPFFTKHLDGNTYLCAFIASDTAIHKYATQICP
;
A
#
# COMPACT_ATOMS: atom_id res chain seq x y z
N MET A 1 10.44 20.34 2.24
CA MET A 1 9.85 18.98 2.15
C MET A 1 8.36 19.13 2.24
N ALA A 2 7.61 18.43 1.38
CA ALA A 2 6.15 18.50 1.38
C ALA A 2 5.60 17.48 2.40
N VAL A 3 4.69 17.92 3.26
CA VAL A 3 3.89 17.03 4.10
C VAL A 3 2.72 16.56 3.26
N TYR A 4 2.50 15.24 3.18
CA TYR A 4 1.40 14.63 2.44
C TYR A 4 0.29 14.20 3.41
N THR A 5 -0.96 14.53 3.10
CA THR A 5 -2.11 14.18 3.92
C THR A 5 -3.01 13.20 3.16
N PHE A 6 -3.32 12.06 3.78
CA PHE A 6 -4.24 11.03 3.28
C PHE A 6 -5.36 10.83 4.30
N GLY A 7 -6.46 11.56 4.15
CA GLY A 7 -7.50 11.60 5.19
C GLY A 7 -6.94 12.12 6.51
N ALA A 8 -7.01 11.32 7.58
CA ALA A 8 -6.42 11.67 8.89
C ALA A 8 -4.90 11.41 8.98
N LEU A 9 -4.32 10.70 8.01
CA LEU A 9 -2.92 10.32 8.03
C LEU A 9 -2.04 11.47 7.50
N HIS A 10 -1.03 11.84 8.28
CA HIS A 10 -0.03 12.83 7.89
C HIS A 10 1.30 12.12 7.71
N ILE A 11 1.82 12.12 6.48
CA ILE A 11 3.14 11.63 6.16
C ILE A 11 4.04 12.83 5.91
N ASP A 12 4.92 13.10 6.86
CA ASP A 12 6.06 13.98 6.66
C ASP A 12 7.30 13.12 6.38
N PRO A 13 7.83 13.09 5.15
CA PRO A 13 9.05 12.36 4.82
C PRO A 13 10.26 12.81 5.67
N ALA A 14 10.28 14.05 6.18
CA ALA A 14 11.35 14.53 7.06
C ALA A 14 11.28 13.92 8.48
N SER A 15 10.07 13.62 8.95
CA SER A 15 9.80 13.13 10.31
C SER A 15 9.54 11.61 10.38
N ASN A 16 9.19 10.96 9.27
CA ASN A 16 8.96 9.51 9.17
C ASN A 16 10.04 8.85 8.29
N PRO A 17 11.27 8.65 8.79
CA PRO A 17 12.38 8.10 8.00
C PRO A 17 12.18 6.65 7.54
N ALA A 18 11.17 5.90 8.03
CA ALA A 18 10.81 4.57 7.52
C ALA A 18 10.19 4.60 6.11
N VAL A 19 9.72 5.77 5.67
CA VAL A 19 9.31 6.08 4.30
C VAL A 19 10.53 6.32 3.39
N LEU A 20 11.62 6.80 3.98
CA LEU A 20 12.87 7.03 3.28
C LEU A 20 13.71 5.77 3.32
N ASN A 21 14.28 5.45 2.16
CA ASN A 21 15.16 4.32 1.88
C ASN A 21 16.42 4.33 2.78
N THR A 22 16.27 4.02 4.07
CA THR A 22 17.31 4.10 5.11
C THR A 22 17.84 2.71 5.45
N GLY A 23 18.10 1.84 4.47
CA GLY A 23 18.76 0.53 4.69
C GLY A 23 18.01 -0.46 5.60
N THR A 24 16.86 -0.07 6.15
CA THR A 24 15.99 -0.86 7.06
C THR A 24 14.74 -1.37 6.37
N TRP A 25 14.54 -1.05 5.08
CA TRP A 25 13.43 -1.55 4.30
C TRP A 25 13.65 -3.01 3.91
N ASP A 26 12.81 -3.90 4.44
CA ASP A 26 12.85 -5.34 4.20
C ASP A 26 11.66 -5.77 3.33
N ALA A 27 11.90 -5.79 2.02
CA ALA A 27 10.92 -6.27 1.05
C ALA A 27 10.58 -7.76 1.22
N GLN A 28 11.47 -8.57 1.81
CA GLN A 28 11.21 -9.99 2.06
C GLN A 28 10.21 -10.14 3.21
N LEU A 29 10.33 -9.33 4.26
CA LEU A 29 9.38 -9.31 5.37
C LEU A 29 7.98 -8.89 4.88
N VAL A 30 7.89 -7.85 4.06
CA VAL A 30 6.61 -7.42 3.45
C VAL A 30 6.01 -8.50 2.57
N THR A 31 6.84 -9.10 1.70
CA THR A 31 6.41 -10.20 0.83
C THR A 31 5.92 -11.40 1.64
N HIS A 32 6.62 -11.75 2.72
CA HIS A 32 6.25 -12.84 3.61
C HIS A 32 4.90 -12.56 4.28
N ALA A 33 4.69 -11.36 4.84
CA ALA A 33 3.43 -10.97 5.46
C ALA A 33 2.25 -11.03 4.45
N LEU A 34 2.43 -10.49 3.24
CA LEU A 34 1.39 -10.52 2.19
C LEU A 34 1.12 -11.94 1.67
N SER A 35 2.13 -12.78 1.56
CA SER A 35 1.99 -14.17 1.09
C SER A 35 1.12 -15.00 2.05
N ARG A 36 1.23 -14.78 3.36
CA ARG A 36 0.48 -15.48 4.41
C ARG A 36 -0.96 -15.00 4.58
N CYS A 37 -1.27 -13.79 4.11
CA CYS A 37 -2.62 -13.25 4.20
C CYS A 37 -3.58 -13.97 3.24
N PRO A 38 -4.74 -14.46 3.71
CA PRO A 38 -5.77 -15.04 2.86
C PRO A 38 -6.25 -14.04 1.80
N VAL A 39 -6.50 -14.52 0.58
CA VAL A 39 -6.87 -13.66 -0.56
C VAL A 39 -8.24 -13.00 -0.37
N ASP A 40 -9.15 -13.65 0.35
CA ASP A 40 -10.49 -13.15 0.70
C ASP A 40 -10.47 -11.87 1.55
N ARG A 41 -9.34 -11.57 2.20
CA ARG A 41 -9.17 -10.34 2.97
C ARG A 41 -8.83 -9.13 2.11
N PHE A 42 -8.50 -9.34 0.83
CA PHE A 42 -8.12 -8.29 -0.11
C PHE A 42 -9.26 -7.97 -1.09
N SER A 43 -10.39 -7.53 -0.54
CA SER A 43 -11.46 -6.87 -1.28
C SER A 43 -11.84 -5.58 -0.56
N ASN A 44 -12.40 -4.60 -1.27
CA ASN A 44 -12.82 -3.34 -0.62
C ASN A 44 -13.79 -3.60 0.55
N GLU A 45 -14.70 -4.55 0.36
CA GLU A 45 -15.68 -4.96 1.38
C GLU A 45 -14.99 -5.60 2.59
N ALA A 46 -14.06 -6.53 2.35
CA ALA A 46 -13.31 -7.18 3.42
C ALA A 46 -12.42 -6.20 4.18
N ILE A 47 -11.68 -5.34 3.47
CA ILE A 47 -10.82 -4.30 4.05
C ILE A 47 -11.65 -3.37 4.94
N THR A 48 -12.80 -2.93 4.47
CA THR A 48 -13.70 -2.05 5.24
C THR A 48 -14.28 -2.77 6.46
N SER A 49 -14.74 -4.02 6.29
CA SER A 49 -15.30 -4.84 7.38
C SER A 49 -14.26 -5.13 8.47
N LEU A 50 -13.01 -5.37 8.08
CA LEU A 50 -11.87 -5.58 8.97
C LEU A 50 -11.32 -4.27 9.57
N GLN A 51 -11.90 -3.12 9.25
CA GLN A 51 -11.40 -1.78 9.64
C GLN A 51 -9.90 -1.61 9.29
N GLY A 52 -9.48 -2.18 8.16
CA GLY A 52 -8.10 -2.17 7.71
C GLY A 52 -7.17 -3.19 8.37
N LYS A 53 -7.58 -3.92 9.41
CA LYS A 53 -6.73 -4.96 10.04
C LYS A 53 -6.73 -6.26 9.23
N ILE A 54 -5.84 -6.37 8.25
CA ILE A 54 -5.74 -7.55 7.36
C ILE A 54 -5.19 -8.75 8.10
N SER A 55 -4.18 -8.56 8.95
CA SER A 55 -3.64 -9.58 9.83
C SER A 55 -3.14 -8.97 11.14
N GLU A 56 -2.56 -9.77 12.03
CA GLU A 56 -1.86 -9.25 13.22
C GLU A 56 -0.62 -8.42 12.84
N GLU A 57 -0.07 -8.65 11.65
CA GLU A 57 1.17 -8.03 11.18
C GLU A 57 0.91 -6.89 10.19
N LEU A 58 -0.25 -6.86 9.52
CA LEU A 58 -0.57 -5.97 8.41
C LEU A 58 -1.84 -5.15 8.65
N MET A 59 -1.68 -3.83 8.56
CA MET A 59 -2.75 -2.85 8.60
C MET A 59 -2.82 -2.05 7.29
N VAL A 60 -4.04 -1.87 6.78
CA VAL A 60 -4.40 -0.99 5.66
C VAL A 60 -5.01 0.29 6.23
N PHE A 61 -4.55 1.45 5.77
CA PHE A 61 -5.18 2.72 6.10
C PHE A 61 -6.38 2.91 5.17
N ILE A 62 -7.59 2.59 5.64
CA ILE A 62 -8.82 2.66 4.84
C ILE A 62 -9.07 4.06 4.26
N ASP A 63 -8.76 5.12 5.01
CA ASP A 63 -8.94 6.51 4.57
C ASP A 63 -7.91 6.95 3.52
N SER A 64 -6.87 6.15 3.30
CA SER A 64 -5.90 6.43 2.23
C SER A 64 -6.41 6.02 0.86
N ARG A 65 -7.58 5.39 0.74
CA ARG A 65 -8.09 4.81 -0.50
C ARG A 65 -8.07 5.83 -1.65
N GLY A 66 -7.45 5.44 -2.76
CA GLY A 66 -7.56 6.15 -4.04
C GLY A 66 -7.91 5.19 -5.18
N ALA A 67 -8.76 5.61 -6.12
CA ALA A 67 -9.18 4.78 -7.24
C ALA A 67 -8.63 5.35 -8.56
N LYS A 68 -7.89 4.53 -9.32
CA LYS A 68 -7.32 4.93 -10.61
C LYS A 68 -7.17 3.76 -11.56
N ASN A 69 -7.51 3.96 -12.84
CA ASN A 69 -7.39 2.96 -13.92
C ASN A 69 -8.10 1.62 -13.65
N GLY A 70 -9.14 1.62 -12.81
CA GLY A 70 -9.82 0.40 -12.38
C GLY A 70 -9.12 -0.36 -11.26
N ASN A 71 -8.12 0.24 -10.62
CA ASN A 71 -7.46 -0.28 -9.43
C ASN A 71 -7.84 0.57 -8.21
N ASP A 72 -8.09 -0.11 -7.09
CA ASP A 72 -8.15 0.53 -5.78
C ASP A 72 -6.78 0.48 -5.13
N TRP A 73 -6.32 1.62 -4.64
CA TRP A 73 -5.01 1.79 -4.04
C TRP A 73 -5.15 2.13 -2.57
N TYR A 74 -4.22 1.61 -1.77
CA TYR A 74 -4.18 1.85 -0.35
C TYR A 74 -2.75 1.98 0.14
N LEU A 75 -2.53 2.80 1.16
CA LEU A 75 -1.35 2.74 1.99
C LEU A 75 -1.52 1.65 3.06
N CYS A 76 -0.46 0.91 3.28
CA CYS A 76 -0.35 -0.14 4.28
C CYS A 76 0.81 0.14 5.24
N ARG A 77 0.74 -0.46 6.41
CA ARG A 77 1.79 -0.49 7.42
C ARG A 77 1.93 -1.90 8.00
N LEU A 78 3.18 -2.32 8.20
CA LEU A 78 3.50 -3.48 9.02
C LEU A 78 3.78 -3.10 10.48
N THR A 79 3.75 -4.09 11.36
CA THR A 79 4.04 -3.93 12.81
C THR A 79 5.43 -3.37 13.09
N ASP A 80 6.40 -3.60 12.22
CA ASP A 80 7.75 -3.03 12.27
C ASP A 80 7.84 -1.58 11.76
N CYS A 81 6.69 -0.95 11.47
CA CYS A 81 6.57 0.41 10.95
C CYS A 81 7.01 0.60 9.50
N GLN A 82 7.13 -0.47 8.72
CA GLN A 82 7.32 -0.38 7.28
C GLN A 82 6.03 0.04 6.56
N TYR A 83 6.09 1.12 5.78
CA TYR A 83 4.98 1.63 4.96
C TYR A 83 5.12 1.29 3.48
N PHE A 84 4.07 0.75 2.88
CA PHE A 84 4.07 0.38 1.47
C PHE A 84 2.69 0.61 0.87
N PHE A 85 2.62 0.72 -0.45
CA PHE A 85 1.34 0.81 -1.15
C PHE A 85 0.91 -0.57 -1.66
N ILE A 86 -0.39 -0.79 -1.68
CA ILE A 86 -1.00 -1.89 -2.43
C ILE A 86 -1.96 -1.35 -3.48
N SER A 87 -2.10 -2.08 -4.57
CA SER A 87 -3.19 -1.93 -5.52
C SER A 87 -3.97 -3.23 -5.66
N LEU A 88 -5.29 -3.13 -5.71
CA LEU A 88 -6.21 -4.22 -5.98
C LEU A 88 -6.85 -3.98 -7.35
N GLY A 89 -6.56 -4.84 -8.33
CA GLY A 89 -7.06 -4.68 -9.68
C GLY A 89 -6.14 -5.28 -10.73
N ARG A 90 -5.84 -4.52 -11.77
CA ARG A 90 -4.97 -4.89 -12.88
C ARG A 90 -3.50 -4.92 -12.47
N ILE A 91 -2.77 -5.94 -12.95
CA ILE A 91 -1.34 -6.16 -12.66
C ILE A 91 -0.39 -5.22 -13.43
N ASP A 92 -0.85 -4.70 -14.56
CA ASP A 92 -0.09 -3.89 -15.51
C ASP A 92 -0.04 -2.39 -15.15
N ASP A 93 -0.69 -1.97 -14.06
CA ASP A 93 -0.63 -0.59 -13.61
C ASP A 93 0.71 -0.26 -12.93
N VAL A 94 1.48 0.59 -13.60
CA VAL A 94 2.80 1.07 -13.16
C VAL A 94 2.78 2.53 -12.70
N THR A 95 1.62 3.07 -12.34
CA THR A 95 1.44 4.48 -11.94
C THR A 95 2.48 4.92 -10.91
N LEU A 96 2.67 4.14 -9.85
CA LEU A 96 3.69 4.41 -8.83
C LEU A 96 5.08 3.97 -9.29
N ALA A 97 5.24 2.68 -9.58
CA ALA A 97 6.45 2.03 -10.03
C ALA A 97 6.12 0.61 -10.53
N LYS A 98 7.14 -0.20 -10.85
CA LYS A 98 6.96 -1.65 -10.99
C LYS A 98 6.68 -2.26 -9.60
N PRO A 99 5.67 -3.13 -9.44
CA PRO A 99 5.43 -3.79 -8.18
C PRO A 99 6.58 -4.73 -7.82
N PHE A 100 6.95 -4.77 -6.53
CA PHE A 100 7.96 -5.72 -6.02
C PHE A 100 7.32 -7.06 -5.62
N PHE A 101 6.01 -7.09 -5.42
CA PHE A 101 5.24 -8.27 -5.09
C PHE A 101 3.91 -8.25 -5.83
N THR A 102 3.48 -9.42 -6.32
CA THR A 102 2.17 -9.62 -6.91
C THR A 102 1.56 -10.93 -6.41
N LYS A 103 0.25 -10.94 -6.21
CA LYS A 103 -0.52 -12.13 -5.82
C LYS A 103 -1.86 -12.10 -6.54
N HIS A 104 -2.21 -13.21 -7.18
CA HIS A 104 -3.53 -13.38 -7.77
C HIS A 104 -4.59 -13.51 -6.66
N LEU A 105 -5.70 -12.80 -6.81
CA LEU A 105 -6.80 -12.80 -5.83
C LEU A 105 -7.98 -13.62 -6.33
N ASP A 106 -8.63 -13.12 -7.38
CA ASP A 106 -9.76 -13.76 -8.05
C ASP A 106 -9.94 -13.19 -9.45
N GLY A 107 -10.44 -14.01 -10.40
CA GLY A 107 -10.65 -13.60 -11.78
C GLY A 107 -9.41 -12.96 -12.42
N ASN A 108 -9.54 -11.70 -12.85
CA ASN A 108 -8.43 -10.90 -13.39
C ASN A 108 -7.88 -9.86 -12.38
N THR A 109 -8.16 -10.04 -11.09
CA THR A 109 -7.76 -9.13 -10.01
C THR A 109 -6.50 -9.64 -9.32
N TYR A 110 -5.55 -8.73 -9.15
CA TYR A 110 -4.27 -8.95 -8.51
C TYR A 110 -4.08 -7.96 -7.37
N LEU A 111 -3.48 -8.45 -6.29
CA LEU A 111 -2.82 -7.65 -5.27
C LEU A 111 -1.41 -7.36 -5.77
N CYS A 112 -1.08 -6.08 -5.95
CA CYS A 112 0.28 -5.65 -6.26
C CYS A 112 0.80 -4.76 -5.13
N ALA A 113 2.06 -4.90 -4.73
CA ALA A 113 2.66 -4.07 -3.69
C ALA A 113 3.84 -3.25 -4.22
N PHE A 114 3.96 -2.03 -3.71
CA PHE A 114 4.92 -1.01 -4.16
C PHE A 114 5.56 -0.36 -2.93
N ILE A 115 6.85 -0.06 -3.04
CA ILE A 115 7.58 0.62 -1.95
C ILE A 115 7.02 2.04 -1.81
N ALA A 116 6.73 2.49 -0.59
CA ALA A 116 6.31 3.86 -0.33
C ALA A 116 7.52 4.81 -0.28
N SER A 117 8.30 4.88 -1.36
CA SER A 117 9.38 5.86 -1.50
C SER A 117 8.84 7.28 -1.65
N ASP A 118 9.68 8.30 -1.46
CA ASP A 118 9.30 9.71 -1.68
C ASP A 118 8.66 9.92 -3.06
N THR A 119 9.25 9.35 -4.12
CA THR A 119 8.68 9.38 -5.47
C THR A 119 7.31 8.70 -5.55
N ALA A 120 7.13 7.55 -4.89
CA ALA A 120 5.86 6.84 -4.90
C ALA A 120 4.78 7.62 -4.13
N ILE A 121 5.12 8.20 -2.98
CA ILE A 121 4.20 9.02 -2.18
C ILE A 121 3.80 10.27 -2.96
N HIS A 122 4.76 10.95 -3.58
CA HIS A 122 4.49 12.12 -4.39
C HIS A 122 3.54 11.78 -5.55
N LYS A 123 3.80 10.70 -6.28
CA LYS A 123 2.92 10.23 -7.36
C LYS A 123 1.55 9.82 -6.84
N TYR A 124 1.48 9.16 -5.69
CA TYR A 124 0.22 8.78 -5.07
C TYR A 124 -0.63 10.02 -4.77
N ALA A 125 -0.04 10.99 -4.08
CA ALA A 125 -0.70 12.22 -3.67
C ALA A 125 -1.02 13.19 -4.82
N THR A 126 -0.41 13.04 -5.99
CA THR A 126 -0.67 13.94 -7.14
C THR A 126 -1.47 13.27 -8.25
N GLN A 127 -1.45 11.95 -8.33
CA GLN A 127 -2.00 11.22 -9.46
C GLN A 127 -3.09 10.22 -9.12
N ILE A 128 -3.17 9.75 -7.86
CA ILE A 128 -4.12 8.72 -7.42
C ILE A 128 -5.13 9.32 -6.43
N CYS A 129 -4.63 10.09 -5.46
CA CYS A 129 -5.43 10.78 -4.45
C CYS A 129 -4.97 12.25 -4.35
N PRO A 130 -5.31 13.09 -5.34
CA PRO A 130 -4.97 14.52 -5.35
C PRO A 130 -5.71 15.35 -4.30
#